data_AF-A0A535LNI5-F1
#
_entry.id   AF-A0A535LNI5-F1
#
_cell.length_a   1.000
_cell.length_b   1.000
_cell.length_c   1.000
_cell.angle_alpha   90.00
_cell.angle_beta   90.00
_cell.angle_gamma   90.00
#
_symmetry.space_group_name_H-M   'P 1'
#
loop_
_entity.id
_entity.type
_entity.pdbx_description
1 polymer ?
#
loop_
_entity_poly.entity_id
_entity_poly.type
_entity_poly.pdbx_seq_one_letter_code
_entity_poly.pdbx_strand_id
1 'polypeptide(L)' 'SMDLVSAIEAEAQAQALMLMGEDHRRFYEAFKAKEKPSFTGR' A
#
# COMPACT_ATOMS: atom_id res chain seq x y z
N SER A 1 15.16 16.23 -14.84
CA SER A 1 14.36 16.79 -13.74
C SER A 1 13.01 16.13 -13.83
N MET A 2 12.59 15.37 -12.82
CA MET A 2 11.23 14.82 -12.82
C MET A 2 10.27 15.98 -12.61
N ASP A 3 9.28 16.16 -13.49
CA ASP A 3 8.24 17.17 -13.29
C ASP A 3 7.26 16.70 -12.20
N LEU A 4 6.49 17.64 -11.63
CA LEU A 4 5.56 17.36 -10.53
C LEU A 4 4.47 16.35 -10.92
N VAL A 5 3.94 16.42 -12.14
CA VAL A 5 2.93 15.49 -12.63
C VAL A 5 3.52 14.08 -12.74
N SER A 6 4.70 13.96 -13.35
CA SER A 6 5.46 12.71 -13.44
C SER A 6 5.73 12.09 -12.07
N ALA A 7 6.04 12.91 -11.05
CA ALA A 7 6.26 12.44 -9.69
C ALA A 7 4.97 11.91 -9.03
N ILE A 8 3.84 12.60 -9.23
CA ILE A 8 2.53 12.17 -8.72
C ILE A 8 2.08 10.86 -9.39
N GLU A 9 2.27 10.72 -10.69
CA GLU A 9 1.95 9.49 -11.41
C GLU A 9 2.78 8.30 -10.92
N ALA A 10 4.08 8.53 -10.70
CA ALA A 10 4.98 7.51 -10.16
C ALA A 10 4.57 7.10 -8.73
N GLU A 11 4.16 8.04 -7.88
CA GLU A 11 3.65 7.74 -6.54
C GLU A 11 2.34 6.92 -6.61
N ALA A 12 1.40 7.32 -7.46
CA ALA A 12 0.13 6.59 -7.63
C ALA A 12 0.36 5.14 -8.09
N GLN A 13 1.30 4.92 -9.00
CA GLN A 13 1.70 3.57 -9.43
C GLN A 13 2.35 2.78 -8.31
N ALA A 14 3.27 3.39 -7.56
CA ALA A 14 3.91 2.74 -6.42
C ALA A 14 2.89 2.36 -5.34
N GLN A 15 1.96 3.26 -5.01
CA GLN A 15 0.87 3.00 -4.08
C GLN A 15 -0.01 1.85 -4.59
N ALA A 16 -0.41 1.85 -5.87
CA ALA A 16 -1.21 0.76 -6.43
C ALA A 16 -0.52 -0.60 -6.28
N LEU A 17 0.79 -0.69 -6.49
CA LEU A 17 1.57 -1.92 -6.26
C LEU A 17 1.57 -2.33 -4.78
N MET A 18 1.76 -1.37 -3.87
CA MET A 18 1.73 -1.65 -2.42
C MET A 18 0.37 -2.18 -1.97
N LEU A 19 -0.73 -1.67 -2.53
CA LEU A 19 -2.09 -2.08 -2.17
C LEU A 19 -2.41 -3.52 -2.62
N MET A 20 -1.69 -4.04 -3.62
CA MET A 20 -1.83 -5.43 -4.11
C MET A 20 -1.09 -6.46 -3.23
N GLY A 21 -0.23 -6.02 -2.31
CA GLY A 21 0.55 -6.88 -1.43
C GLY A 21 -0.30 -7.64 -0.41
N GLU A 22 0.16 -8.82 0.01
CA GLU A 22 -0.59 -9.66 0.96
C GLU A 22 -0.68 -9.00 2.34
N ASP A 23 0.39 -8.34 2.77
CA ASP A 23 0.46 -7.59 4.02
C ASP A 23 -0.49 -6.38 4.03
N HIS A 24 -0.74 -5.75 2.87
CA HIS A 24 -1.76 -4.70 2.78
C HIS A 24 -3.17 -5.28 2.98
N ARG A 25 -3.47 -6.42 2.35
CA ARG A 25 -4.74 -7.13 2.59
C ARG A 25 -4.90 -7.53 4.05
N ARG A 26 -3.84 -8.04 4.69
CA ARG A 26 -3.84 -8.41 6.12
C ARG A 26 -4.06 -7.20 7.02
N PHE A 27 -3.41 -6.07 6.70
CA PHE A 27 -3.66 -4.81 7.38
C PHE A 27 -5.13 -4.40 7.28
N TYR A 28 -5.71 -4.42 6.08
CA TYR A 28 -7.09 -4.02 5.86
C TYR A 28 -8.08 -4.87 6.65
N GLU A 29 -7.90 -6.20 6.64
CA GLU A 29 -8.77 -7.12 7.39
C GLU A 29 -8.67 -6.89 8.90
N ALA A 30 -7.46 -6.75 9.45
CA ALA A 30 -7.25 -6.46 10.87
C ALA A 30 -7.82 -5.09 11.26
N PHE A 31 -7.63 -4.07 10.42
CA PHE A 31 -8.16 -2.72 10.63
C PHE A 31 -9.70 -2.73 10.70
N LYS A 32 -10.35 -3.38 9.74
CA LYS A 32 -11.81 -3.57 9.71
C LYS A 32 -12.33 -4.29 10.94
N ALA A 33 -11.58 -5.28 11.44
CA ALA A 33 -11.89 -6.03 12.66
C ALA A 33 -11.53 -5.30 13.97
N LYS A 34 -10.85 -4.15 13.90
CA LYS A 34 -10.26 -3.43 15.06
C LYS A 34 -9.25 -4.27 15.83
N GLU A 35 -8.51 -5.12 15.13
CA GLU A 35 -7.48 -5.99 15.68
C GLU A 35 -6.08 -5.49 15.31
N LYS A 36 -5.06 -6.02 15.99
CA LYS A 36 -3.67 -5.69 15.69
C LYS A 36 -3.20 -6.47 14.45
N PRO A 37 -2.71 -5.81 13.39
CA PRO A 37 -2.22 -6.50 12.21
C PRO A 37 -0.92 -7.26 12.48
N SER A 38 -0.73 -8.37 11.76
CA SER A 38 0.51 -9.16 11.74
C SER A 38 1.08 -9.21 10.34
N PHE A 39 2.28 -8.66 10.18
CA PHE A 39 2.97 -8.53 8.90
C PHE A 39 3.97 -9.67 8.69
N THR A 40 4.09 -10.13 7.45
CA THR A 40 4.95 -11.26 7.08
C THR A 40 6.00 -10.93 6.02
N GLY A 41 6.02 -9.69 5.54
CA GLY A 41 6.95 -9.21 4.53
C GLY A 41 6.62 -9.66 3.11
N ARG A 42 5.35 -9.98 2.83
CA ARG A 42 4.85 -10.41 1.50
C ARG A 42 3.52 -9.73 1.19
#